data_AF-A0A0R1W2L1-F1
#
_entry.id   AF-A0A0R1W2L1-F1
#
_cell.length_a   1.000
_cell.length_b   1.000
_cell.length_c   1.000
_cell.angle_alpha   90.00
_cell.angle_beta   90.00
_cell.angle_gamma   90.00
#
_symmetry.space_group_name_H-M   'P 1'
#
loop_
_entity.id
_entity.type
_entity.pdbx_description
1 polymer ?
#
loop_
_entity_poly.entity_id
_entity_poly.type
_entity_poly.pdbx_seq_one_letter_code
_entity_poly.pdbx_strand_id
1 'polypeptide(L)'
;MTLNLIGVLALLSSLPWLGLFVFQSASRRLTPAKYPRFYRQLLWLLRVVIKRPPAQPLIDYAADVDARLGLTNVFTALTIAYEAQEFGGRLMMPDVGKIDLLLGRLRVWVLRRGHI
;
A
#
# COMPACT_ATOMS: atom_id res chain seq x y z
N MET A 1 -17.55 14.22 -20.14
CA MET A 1 -17.73 12.80 -19.75
C MET A 1 -17.10 12.59 -18.38
N THR A 2 -17.90 12.72 -17.32
CA THR A 2 -17.47 12.40 -15.95
C THR A 2 -17.33 10.88 -15.84
N LEU A 3 -16.12 10.37 -16.09
CA LEU A 3 -15.80 8.97 -15.86
C LEU A 3 -16.15 8.65 -14.40
N ASN A 4 -17.15 7.81 -14.24
CA ASN A 4 -17.74 7.45 -12.98
C ASN A 4 -16.65 6.76 -12.15
N LEU A 5 -16.12 7.46 -11.14
CA LEU A 5 -14.96 7.06 -10.33
C LEU A 5 -15.17 5.67 -9.70
N ILE A 6 -16.43 5.31 -9.47
CA ILE A 6 -16.90 4.00 -8.98
C ILE A 6 -16.67 2.89 -10.02
N GLY A 7 -16.90 3.16 -11.30
CA GLY A 7 -16.66 2.22 -12.39
C GLY A 7 -15.16 1.95 -12.60
N VAL A 8 -14.32 2.97 -12.43
CA VAL A 8 -12.85 2.81 -12.43
C VAL A 8 -12.41 2.00 -11.21
N LEU A 9 -12.96 2.26 -10.02
CA LEU A 9 -12.69 1.45 -8.83
C LEU A 9 -13.11 -0.01 -9.01
N ALA A 10 -14.29 -0.28 -9.59
CA ALA A 10 -14.79 -1.62 -9.83
C ALA A 10 -13.95 -2.39 -10.88
N LEU A 11 -13.46 -1.71 -11.91
CA LEU A 11 -12.55 -2.28 -12.91
C LEU A 11 -11.13 -2.52 -12.34
N LEU A 12 -10.69 -1.67 -11.40
CA LEU A 12 -9.45 -1.88 -10.65
C LEU A 12 -9.55 -3.09 -9.70
N SER A 13 -10.76 -3.43 -9.24
CA SER A 13 -11.02 -4.62 -8.41
C SER A 13 -10.86 -5.93 -9.18
N SER A 14 -11.18 -5.95 -10.48
CA SER A 14 -11.06 -7.17 -11.32
C SER A 14 -9.64 -7.37 -11.87
N LEU A 15 -8.81 -6.32 -11.93
CA LEU A 15 -7.42 -6.37 -12.38
C LEU A 15 -6.51 -5.70 -11.32
N PRO A 16 -6.09 -6.42 -10.26
CA PRO A 16 -5.31 -5.85 -9.16
C PRO A 16 -3.99 -5.21 -9.62
N TRP A 17 -3.45 -5.60 -10.77
CA TRP A 17 -2.25 -5.02 -11.37
C TRP A 17 -2.43 -3.59 -11.90
N LEU A 18 -3.62 -3.22 -12.40
CA LEU A 18 -3.93 -1.83 -12.77
C LEU A 18 -4.00 -0.93 -11.53
N GLY A 19 -4.54 -1.46 -10.42
CA GLY A 19 -4.49 -0.81 -9.10
C GLY A 19 -3.07 -0.44 -8.71
N LEU A 20 -2.14 -1.38 -8.81
CA LEU A 20 -0.73 -1.16 -8.48
C LEU A 20 -0.08 -0.09 -9.37
N PHE A 21 -0.44 -0.02 -10.65
CA PHE A 21 0.09 0.99 -11.58
C PHE A 21 -0.39 2.41 -11.25
N VAL A 22 -1.66 2.55 -10.87
CA VAL A 22 -2.21 3.84 -10.40
C VAL A 22 -1.53 4.28 -9.11
N PHE A 23 -1.31 3.36 -8.17
CA PHE A 23 -0.59 3.65 -6.93
C PHE A 23 0.87 4.05 -7.16
N GLN A 24 1.55 3.41 -8.11
CA GLN A 24 2.92 3.75 -8.49
C GLN A 24 3.02 5.11 -9.20
N SER A 25 1.98 5.51 -9.93
CA SER A 25 1.90 6.86 -10.49
C SER A 25 1.60 7.90 -9.41
N ALA A 26 0.77 7.55 -8.42
CA ALA A 26 0.44 8.41 -7.29
C ALA A 26 1.61 8.59 -6.31
N SER A 27 2.49 7.58 -6.15
CA SER A 27 3.69 7.66 -5.31
C SER A 27 4.65 8.75 -5.79
N ARG A 28 4.70 9.03 -7.09
CA ARG A 28 5.53 10.10 -7.67
C ARG A 28 5.02 11.52 -7.40
N ARG A 29 3.75 11.66 -7.01
CA ARG A 29 3.11 12.95 -6.67
C ARG A 29 2.81 13.06 -5.18
N LEU A 30 3.46 12.23 -4.36
CA LEU A 30 3.25 12.20 -2.93
C LEU A 30 3.76 13.50 -2.31
N THR A 31 2.93 14.09 -1.47
CA THR A 31 3.34 15.16 -0.56
C THR A 31 3.10 14.68 0.87
N PRO A 32 3.81 15.22 1.87
CA PRO A 32 3.58 14.86 3.27
C PRO A 32 2.10 14.98 3.66
N ALA A 33 1.43 16.04 3.26
CA ALA A 33 -0.01 16.24 3.53
C ALA A 33 -0.93 15.17 2.91
N LYS A 34 -0.55 14.56 1.78
CA LYS A 34 -1.33 13.52 1.10
C LYS A 34 -0.98 12.11 1.55
N TYR A 35 0.12 11.96 2.29
CA TYR A 35 0.64 10.65 2.67
C TYR A 35 -0.35 9.81 3.50
N PRO A 36 -1.03 10.35 4.54
CA PRO A 36 -1.96 9.55 5.34
C PRO A 36 -3.08 8.94 4.50
N ARG A 37 -3.63 9.73 3.56
CA ARG A 37 -4.67 9.27 2.64
C ARG A 37 -4.16 8.16 1.73
N PHE A 38 -2.98 8.35 1.14
CA PHE A 38 -2.35 7.33 0.30
C PHE A 38 -2.07 6.04 1.08
N TYR A 39 -1.51 6.15 2.28
CA TYR A 39 -1.19 5.01 3.13
C TYR A 39 -2.45 4.20 3.47
N ARG A 40 -3.57 4.85 3.82
CA ARG A 40 -4.85 4.15 4.08
C ARG A 40 -5.36 3.40 2.85
N GLN A 41 -5.23 3.99 1.66
CA GLN A 41 -5.62 3.33 0.41
C GLN A 41 -4.70 2.12 0.13
N LEU A 42 -3.39 2.26 0.38
CA LEU A 42 -2.42 1.17 0.24
C LEU A 42 -2.72 0.03 1.20
N LEU A 43 -3.06 0.35 2.46
CA LEU A 43 -3.46 -0.60 3.48
C LEU A 43 -4.76 -1.34 3.09
N TRP A 44 -5.71 -0.64 2.47
CA TRP A 44 -6.94 -1.28 1.96
C TRP A 44 -6.62 -2.29 0.86
N LEU A 45 -5.78 -1.92 -0.10
CA LEU A 45 -5.33 -2.83 -1.16
C LEU A 45 -4.59 -4.04 -0.59
N LEU A 46 -3.68 -3.82 0.36
CA LEU A 46 -2.97 -4.89 1.06
C LEU A 46 -3.90 -5.81 1.84
N ARG A 47 -4.95 -5.29 2.49
CA ARG A 47 -5.94 -6.12 3.21
C ARG A 47 -6.72 -7.06 2.31
N VAL A 48 -6.96 -6.67 1.06
CA VAL A 48 -7.61 -7.54 0.05
C VAL A 48 -6.70 -8.72 -0.31
N VAL A 49 -5.39 -8.48 -0.39
CA VAL A 49 -4.39 -9.46 -0.84
C VAL A 49 -3.85 -10.32 0.31
N ILE A 50 -3.55 -9.70 1.44
CA ILE A 50 -3.01 -10.27 2.67
C ILE A 50 -3.93 -9.84 3.82
N LYS A 51 -4.83 -10.73 4.24
CA LYS A 51 -5.78 -10.45 5.32
C LYS A 51 -5.05 -10.13 6.62
N ARG A 52 -5.49 -9.06 7.29
CA ARG A 52 -5.09 -8.67 8.65
C ARG A 52 -6.13 -9.18 9.67
N PRO A 53 -5.74 -9.91 10.71
CA PRO A 53 -6.61 -10.21 11.85
C PRO A 53 -7.04 -8.93 12.57
N PRO A 54 -8.29 -8.85 13.08
CA PRO A 54 -8.83 -7.61 13.65
C PRO A 54 -8.09 -7.12 14.90
N ALA A 55 -7.52 -8.03 15.69
CA ALA A 55 -6.77 -7.71 16.92
C ALA A 55 -5.28 -7.42 16.68
N GLN A 56 -4.76 -7.63 15.46
CA GLN A 56 -3.33 -7.46 15.20
C GLN A 56 -2.97 -5.98 15.09
N PRO A 57 -1.94 -5.46 15.79
CA PRO A 57 -1.43 -4.10 15.62
C PRO A 57 -1.00 -3.78 14.19
N LEU A 58 -0.97 -2.48 13.83
CA LEU A 58 -0.60 -2.06 12.47
C LEU A 58 0.86 -2.40 12.15
N ILE A 59 1.74 -2.17 13.12
CA ILE A 59 3.18 -2.42 12.99
C ILE A 59 3.49 -3.92 12.82
N ASP A 60 2.81 -4.79 13.57
CA ASP A 60 2.97 -6.24 13.48
C ASP A 60 2.44 -6.76 12.14
N TYR A 61 1.30 -6.24 11.69
CA TYR A 61 0.80 -6.54 10.34
C TYR A 61 1.80 -6.11 9.26
N ALA A 62 2.49 -4.98 9.47
CA ALA A 62 3.46 -4.49 8.51
C ALA A 62 4.70 -5.40 8.42
N ALA A 63 5.18 -5.88 9.56
CA ALA A 63 6.27 -6.85 9.64
C ALA A 63 5.89 -8.19 8.98
N ASP A 64 4.65 -8.66 9.18
CA ASP A 64 4.14 -9.87 8.52
C ASP A 64 4.09 -9.74 7.00
N VAL A 65 3.64 -8.59 6.50
CA VAL A 65 3.63 -8.30 5.06
C VAL A 65 5.06 -8.25 4.51
N ASP A 66 5.97 -7.60 5.23
CA ASP A 66 7.39 -7.55 4.84
C ASP A 66 7.98 -8.97 4.75
N ALA A 67 7.73 -9.82 5.75
CA ALA A 67 8.16 -11.21 5.74
C ALA A 67 7.56 -12.01 4.56
N ARG A 68 6.25 -11.88 4.30
CA ARG A 68 5.57 -12.60 3.21
C ARG A 68 6.02 -12.17 1.81
N LEU A 69 6.46 -10.92 1.66
CA LEU A 69 6.95 -10.36 0.40
C LEU A 69 8.47 -10.46 0.23
N GLY A 70 9.17 -10.94 1.27
CA GLY A 70 10.63 -11.01 1.31
C GLY A 70 11.26 -9.62 1.25
N LEU A 71 10.69 -8.68 1.99
CA LEU A 71 11.12 -7.29 2.13
C LEU A 71 11.80 -7.09 3.49
N THR A 72 12.79 -6.21 3.55
CA THR A 72 13.51 -5.88 4.78
C THR A 72 13.01 -4.56 5.34
N ASN A 73 12.02 -4.61 6.25
CA ASN A 73 11.45 -3.45 6.95
C ASN A 73 10.95 -2.32 6.02
N VAL A 74 10.39 -2.66 4.87
CA VAL A 74 9.97 -1.70 3.85
C VAL A 74 8.61 -1.14 4.22
N PHE A 75 7.60 -2.00 4.34
CA PHE A 75 6.26 -1.62 4.74
C PHE A 75 6.19 -1.23 6.22
N THR A 76 7.03 -1.83 7.05
CA THR A 76 7.22 -1.45 8.45
C THR A 76 7.69 0.00 8.56
N ALA A 77 8.70 0.42 7.78
CA ALA A 77 9.16 1.81 7.78
C ALA A 77 8.09 2.80 7.29
N LEU A 78 7.29 2.42 6.29
CA LEU A 78 6.15 3.23 5.84
C LEU A 78 5.10 3.38 6.95
N THR A 79 4.82 2.29 7.67
CA THR A 79 3.88 2.28 8.80
C THR A 79 4.33 3.19 9.94
N ILE A 80 5.63 3.14 10.29
CA ILE A 80 6.20 4.04 11.30
C ILE A 80 6.06 5.51 10.88
N ALA A 81 6.36 5.83 9.62
CA ALA A 81 6.20 7.19 9.12
C ALA A 81 4.74 7.66 9.16
N TYR A 82 3.80 6.75 8.88
CA TYR A 82 2.37 7.03 8.97
C TYR A 82 1.94 7.30 10.42
N GLU A 83 2.33 6.44 11.36
CA GLU A 83 1.99 6.62 12.78
C GLU A 83 2.62 7.88 13.38
N ALA A 84 3.86 8.18 13.01
CA ALA A 84 4.54 9.41 13.43
C ALA A 84 3.83 10.67 12.93
N GLN A 85 3.21 10.62 11.75
CA GLN A 85 2.47 11.74 11.19
C GLN A 85 1.05 11.85 11.74
N GLU A 86 0.32 10.74 11.81
CA GLU A 86 -1.09 10.72 12.20
C GLU A 86 -1.27 10.89 13.72
N PHE A 87 -0.38 10.29 14.52
CA PHE A 87 -0.46 10.31 15.98
C PHE A 87 0.61 11.18 16.62
N GLY A 88 1.80 11.26 16.02
CA GLY A 88 2.91 12.05 16.55
C GLY A 88 2.96 13.50 16.07
N GLY A 89 2.10 13.90 15.13
CA GLY A 89 2.07 15.25 14.54
C GLY A 89 3.33 15.63 13.75
N ARG A 90 4.20 14.66 13.43
CA ARG A 90 5.45 14.91 12.70
C ARG A 90 5.24 14.71 11.21
N LEU A 91 5.46 15.75 10.41
CA LEU A 91 5.46 15.63 8.96
C LEU A 91 6.66 14.79 8.51
N MET A 92 6.43 13.52 8.26
CA MET A 92 7.42 12.60 7.70
C MET A 92 7.11 12.33 6.24
N MET A 93 8.08 12.55 5.37
CA MET A 93 7.98 12.14 3.98
C MET A 93 8.44 10.69 3.87
N PRO A 94 7.59 9.76 3.39
CA PRO A 94 8.01 8.39 3.17
C PRO A 94 9.01 8.31 2.01
N ASP A 95 9.87 7.30 2.07
CA ASP A 95 10.76 6.96 0.97
C ASP A 95 9.94 6.36 -0.19
N VAL A 96 9.85 7.10 -1.30
CA VAL A 96 9.13 6.67 -2.50
C VAL A 96 9.73 5.39 -3.09
N GLY A 97 11.04 5.18 -2.95
CA GLY A 97 11.70 3.95 -3.38
C GLY A 97 11.22 2.72 -2.61
N LYS A 98 10.89 2.89 -1.32
CA LYS A 98 10.28 1.82 -0.51
C LYS A 98 8.85 1.50 -0.95
N ILE A 99 8.08 2.52 -1.34
CA ILE A 99 6.73 2.34 -1.90
C ILE A 99 6.82 1.55 -3.21
N ASP A 100 7.71 1.95 -4.12
CA ASP A 100 7.89 1.29 -5.41
C ASP A 100 8.36 -0.17 -5.25
N LEU A 101 9.28 -0.43 -4.32
CA LEU A 101 9.74 -1.77 -3.99
C LEU A 101 8.61 -2.66 -3.45
N LEU A 102 7.81 -2.14 -2.52
CA LEU A 102 6.64 -2.83 -1.96
C LEU A 102 5.63 -3.19 -3.05
N LEU A 103 5.25 -2.21 -3.88
CA LEU A 103 4.29 -2.42 -4.98
C LEU A 103 4.83 -3.41 -6.01
N GLY A 104 6.13 -3.34 -6.33
CA GLY A 104 6.80 -4.28 -7.22
C GLY A 104 6.77 -5.73 -6.71
N ARG A 105 7.11 -5.96 -5.44
CA ARG A 105 7.04 -7.30 -4.83
C ARG A 105 5.60 -7.79 -4.70
N LEU A 106 4.67 -6.91 -4.33
CA LEU A 106 3.26 -7.24 -4.25
C LEU A 106 2.70 -7.66 -5.61
N ARG A 107 3.09 -6.99 -6.71
CA ARG A 107 2.73 -7.38 -8.07
C ARG A 107 3.19 -8.80 -8.40
N VAL A 108 4.46 -9.10 -8.15
CA VAL A 108 5.04 -10.43 -8.39
C VAL A 108 4.33 -11.49 -7.54
N TRP A 109 3.98 -11.17 -6.30
CA TRP A 109 3.30 -12.08 -5.39
C TRP A 109 1.86 -12.39 -5.86
N VAL A 110 1.10 -11.37 -6.27
CA VAL A 110 -0.26 -11.53 -6.80
C VAL A 110 -0.23 -12.34 -8.10
N LEU A 111 0.71 -12.06 -9.00
CA LEU A 111 0.88 -12.83 -10.24
C LEU A 111 1.22 -14.31 -9.97
N ARG A 112 2.06 -14.59 -8.97
CA ARG A 112 2.39 -15.98 -8.58
C ARG A 112 1.20 -16.74 -7.98
N ARG A 113 0.33 -16.06 -7.23
CA ARG A 113 -0.88 -16.69 -6.65
C ARG A 113 -2.06 -16.81 -7.62
N GLY A 114 -2.14 -15.96 -8.64
CA GLY A 114 -3.18 -16.02 -9.67
C GLY A 114 -2.98 -17.13 -10.71
N HIS A 115 -1.91 -17.91 -10.60
CA HIS A 115 -1.58 -19.06 -11.46
C HIS A 115 -1.97 -20.41 -10.82
N ILE A 116 -2.97 -20.41 -9.94
CA ILE A 116 -3.57 -21.61 -9.33
C ILE A 116 -5.02 -21.71 -9.80
#